data_AF-A0A2D6XKN5-F1
#
_entry.id   AF-A0A2D6XKN5-F1
#
_cell.length_a   1.000
_cell.length_b   1.000
_cell.length_c   1.000
_cell.angle_alpha   90.00
_cell.angle_beta   90.00
_cell.angle_gamma   90.00
#
_symmetry.space_group_name_H-M   'P 1'
#
loop_
_entity.id
_entity.type
_entity.pdbx_description
1 polymer ?
#
loop_
_entity_poly.entity_id
_entity_poly.type
_entity_poly.pdbx_seq_one_letter_code
_entity_poly.pdbx_strand_id
1 'polypeptide(L)'
;MTAREAYTAIHGGTWNRREERSLQDLYDVIAVLVAAPGQIAGTTRITDSDSPYTVLSTDEQIFCDTDGGAITANLPAGVDGTYYRIINVGTSGNDVTVTPDGSELLVGANSSEALYDLETLLLVYETTEGWY
;
A
#
# COMPACT_ATOMS: atom_id res chain seq x y z
N MET A 1 -18.49 -22.77 1.67
CA MET A 1 -17.99 -23.70 2.70
C MET A 1 -18.10 -22.99 4.03
N THR A 2 -18.89 -23.50 4.95
CA THR A 2 -19.07 -22.90 6.28
C THR A 2 -17.89 -23.27 7.19
N ALA A 3 -17.60 -22.46 8.23
CA ALA A 3 -16.53 -22.75 9.19
C ALA A 3 -16.67 -24.14 9.83
N ARG A 4 -17.91 -24.59 10.01
CA ARG A 4 -18.26 -25.93 10.51
C ARG A 4 -17.86 -27.05 9.53
N GLU A 5 -18.07 -26.86 8.23
CA GLU A 5 -17.70 -27.83 7.20
C GLU A 5 -16.17 -27.99 7.09
N ALA A 6 -15.42 -26.88 7.17
CA ALA A 6 -13.96 -26.91 7.16
C ALA A 6 -13.37 -27.57 8.41
N TYR A 7 -13.91 -27.28 9.61
CA TYR A 7 -13.44 -27.88 10.86
C TYR A 7 -13.64 -29.40 10.88
N THR A 8 -14.82 -29.88 10.50
CA THR A 8 -15.12 -31.33 10.47
C THR A 8 -14.24 -32.07 9.46
N ALA A 9 -13.89 -31.44 8.33
CA ALA A 9 -12.98 -32.02 7.35
C ALA A 9 -11.53 -32.16 7.85
N ILE A 10 -11.07 -31.25 8.73
CA ILE A 10 -9.68 -31.21 9.20
C ILE A 10 -9.48 -32.03 10.49
N HIS A 11 -10.42 -31.98 11.44
CA HIS A 11 -10.21 -32.50 12.80
C HIS A 11 -10.96 -33.80 13.11
N GLY A 12 -11.84 -34.28 12.22
CA GLY A 12 -12.54 -35.56 12.37
C GLY A 12 -13.47 -35.69 13.58
N GLY A 13 -13.73 -34.59 14.31
CA GLY A 13 -14.54 -34.56 15.53
C GLY A 13 -15.83 -33.74 15.42
N THR A 14 -16.76 -33.95 16.36
CA THR A 14 -17.97 -33.13 16.51
C THR A 14 -17.64 -31.76 17.09
N TRP A 15 -17.81 -30.73 16.27
CA TRP A 15 -17.67 -29.31 16.63
C TRP A 15 -18.61 -28.93 17.79
N ASN A 16 -18.07 -28.36 18.86
CA ASN A 16 -18.82 -27.98 20.05
C ASN A 16 -18.97 -26.45 20.21
N ARG A 17 -19.91 -26.01 21.06
CA ARG A 17 -20.22 -24.57 21.27
C ARG A 17 -19.05 -23.73 21.80
N ARG A 18 -18.04 -24.34 22.45
CA ARG A 18 -16.84 -23.60 22.90
C ARG A 18 -15.91 -23.32 21.71
N GLU A 19 -15.79 -24.27 20.80
CA GLU A 19 -15.02 -24.12 19.56
C GLU A 19 -15.68 -23.13 18.60
N GLU A 20 -17.01 -23.12 18.52
CA GLU A 20 -17.77 -22.11 17.78
C GLU A 20 -17.49 -20.69 18.28
N ARG A 21 -17.54 -20.49 19.60
CA ARG A 21 -17.24 -19.20 20.21
C ARG A 21 -15.80 -18.77 20.00
N SER A 22 -14.84 -19.69 20.16
CA SER A 22 -13.42 -19.39 19.94
C SER A 22 -13.12 -18.99 18.49
N LEU A 23 -13.78 -19.62 17.51
CA LEU A 23 -13.62 -19.28 16.10
C LEU A 23 -14.28 -17.93 15.78
N GLN A 24 -15.45 -17.64 16.37
CA GLN A 24 -16.10 -16.35 16.21
C GLN A 24 -15.25 -15.22 16.81
N ASP A 25 -14.71 -15.41 18.02
CA ASP A 25 -13.82 -14.43 18.66
C ASP A 25 -12.57 -14.17 17.78
N LEU A 26 -11.98 -15.23 17.20
CA LEU A 26 -10.86 -15.08 16.26
C LEU A 26 -11.27 -14.38 14.96
N TYR A 27 -12.45 -14.69 14.42
CA TYR A 27 -12.97 -14.05 13.22
C TYR A 27 -13.23 -12.57 13.45
N ASP A 28 -13.79 -12.20 14.60
CA ASP A 28 -14.06 -10.82 14.98
C ASP A 28 -12.74 -10.04 15.14
N VAL A 29 -11.72 -10.64 15.76
CA VAL A 29 -10.38 -10.04 15.86
C VAL A 29 -9.77 -9.84 14.47
N ILE A 30 -9.81 -10.85 13.60
CA ILE A 30 -9.29 -10.75 12.24
C ILE A 30 -10.07 -9.69 11.46
N ALA A 31 -11.39 -9.70 11.52
CA ALA A 31 -12.25 -8.73 10.84
C ALA A 31 -11.95 -7.29 11.26
N VAL A 32 -11.69 -7.06 12.56
CA VAL A 32 -11.22 -5.75 13.04
C VAL A 32 -9.86 -5.40 12.44
N LEU A 33 -8.92 -6.35 12.44
CA LEU A 33 -7.56 -6.15 11.92
C LEU A 33 -7.49 -5.89 10.41
N VAL A 34 -8.39 -6.48 9.62
CA VAL A 34 -8.43 -6.25 8.16
C VAL A 34 -9.36 -5.13 7.72
N ALA A 35 -10.31 -4.69 8.56
CA ALA A 35 -11.27 -3.64 8.20
C ALA A 35 -10.92 -2.25 8.74
N ALA A 36 -10.03 -2.15 9.75
CA ALA A 36 -9.60 -0.86 10.29
C ALA A 36 -8.43 -0.27 9.47
N PRO A 37 -8.57 0.93 8.88
CA PRO A 37 -7.47 1.63 8.25
C PRO A 37 -6.29 1.81 9.23
N GLY A 38 -5.05 1.64 8.74
CA GLY A 38 -3.83 1.85 9.52
C GLY A 38 -3.35 0.70 10.42
N GLN A 39 -4.02 -0.47 10.41
CA GLN A 39 -3.55 -1.65 11.16
C GLN A 39 -2.65 -2.60 10.34
N ILE A 40 -2.83 -2.64 9.02
CA ILE A 40 -1.95 -3.31 8.06
C ILE A 40 -1.64 -2.28 6.98
N ALA A 41 -0.36 -1.91 6.84
CA ALA A 41 0.01 -0.95 5.81
C ALA A 41 -0.20 -1.57 4.42
N GLY A 42 -0.98 -0.89 3.58
CA GLY A 42 -1.18 -1.26 2.19
C GLY A 42 0.16 -1.33 1.47
N THR A 43 0.65 -2.54 1.21
CA THR A 43 1.97 -2.75 0.61
C THR A 43 1.82 -3.19 -0.83
N THR A 44 2.39 -2.40 -1.73
CA THR A 44 2.37 -2.64 -3.17
C THR A 44 3.81 -2.74 -3.68
N ARG A 45 4.07 -3.68 -4.58
CA ARG A 45 5.35 -3.82 -5.28
C ARG A 45 5.10 -3.71 -6.78
N ILE A 46 5.86 -2.85 -7.45
CA ILE A 46 5.75 -2.59 -8.88
C ILE A 46 7.12 -2.77 -9.56
N THR A 47 7.11 -3.09 -10.85
CA THR A 47 8.30 -3.15 -11.71
C THR A 47 8.17 -2.17 -12.88
N ASP A 48 9.18 -2.11 -13.74
CA ASP A 48 9.16 -1.33 -14.99
C ASP A 48 7.96 -1.65 -15.89
N SER A 49 7.45 -2.89 -15.85
CA SER A 49 6.28 -3.30 -16.63
C SER A 49 4.96 -2.67 -16.15
N ASP A 50 4.92 -2.16 -14.92
CA ASP A 50 3.77 -1.45 -14.36
C ASP A 50 3.83 0.07 -14.65
N SER A 51 4.91 0.55 -15.28
CA SER A 51 5.11 1.98 -15.53
C SER A 51 4.37 2.46 -16.80
N PRO A 52 3.59 3.56 -16.72
CA PRO A 52 3.36 4.40 -15.54
C PRO A 52 2.34 3.77 -14.57
N TYR A 53 2.65 3.83 -13.27
CA TYR A 53 1.77 3.36 -12.19
C TYR A 53 1.01 4.53 -11.59
N THR A 54 -0.31 4.42 -11.45
CA THR A 54 -1.13 5.38 -10.69
C THR A 54 -1.31 4.87 -9.27
N VAL A 55 -0.82 5.64 -8.30
CA VAL A 55 -0.91 5.28 -6.87
C VAL A 55 -2.37 5.23 -6.44
N LEU A 56 -2.74 4.18 -5.72
CA LEU A 56 -4.10 3.93 -5.26
C LEU A 56 -4.31 4.50 -3.85
N SER A 57 -5.56 4.81 -3.51
CA SER A 57 -5.91 5.25 -2.14
C SER A 57 -5.72 4.16 -1.08
N THR A 58 -5.52 2.91 -1.50
CA THR A 58 -5.22 1.76 -0.62
C THR A 58 -3.73 1.50 -0.48
N ASP A 59 -2.88 2.18 -1.26
CA ASP A 59 -1.44 2.08 -1.10
C ASP A 59 -1.01 2.90 0.13
N GLU A 60 0.01 2.41 0.83
CA GLU A 60 0.71 3.16 1.87
C GLU A 60 2.22 3.02 1.70
N GLN A 61 2.70 1.84 1.31
CA GLN A 61 4.09 1.55 1.00
C GLN A 61 4.21 1.00 -0.42
N ILE A 62 4.92 1.72 -1.29
CA ILE A 62 5.15 1.32 -2.67
C ILE A 62 6.64 1.03 -2.86
N PHE A 63 6.94 -0.22 -3.17
CA PHE A 63 8.29 -0.69 -3.48
C PHE A 63 8.47 -0.77 -4.99
N CYS A 64 9.24 0.15 -5.55
CA CYS A 64 9.50 0.26 -6.97
C CYS A 64 10.82 -0.45 -7.32
N ASP A 65 10.72 -1.55 -8.07
CA ASP A 65 11.89 -2.30 -8.55
C ASP A 65 12.32 -1.80 -9.93
N THR A 66 13.31 -0.90 -9.95
CA THR A 66 13.80 -0.26 -11.17
C THR A 66 14.92 -1.05 -11.87
N ASP A 67 15.21 -2.29 -11.45
CA ASP A 67 16.29 -3.07 -12.08
C ASP A 67 16.00 -3.41 -13.56
N GLY A 68 14.72 -3.49 -13.95
CA GLY A 68 14.30 -3.70 -15.34
C GLY A 68 14.23 -2.41 -16.18
N GLY A 69 14.10 -1.24 -15.54
CA GLY A 69 13.91 0.03 -16.22
C GLY A 69 13.41 1.13 -15.26
N ALA A 70 13.43 2.38 -15.73
CA ALA A 70 12.89 3.51 -14.97
C ALA A 70 11.37 3.41 -14.79
N ILE A 71 10.87 3.86 -13.64
CA ILE A 71 9.46 3.80 -13.27
C ILE A 71 8.89 5.20 -13.11
N THR A 72 7.69 5.45 -13.59
CA THR A 72 6.91 6.66 -13.26
C THR A 72 5.77 6.29 -12.32
N ALA A 73 5.70 6.93 -11.15
CA ALA A 73 4.62 6.84 -10.19
C ALA A 73 3.82 8.14 -10.16
N ASN A 74 2.56 8.10 -10.60
CA ASN A 74 1.67 9.26 -10.59
C ASN A 74 0.87 9.28 -9.29
N LEU A 75 0.98 10.36 -8.52
CA LEU A 75 0.17 10.59 -7.33
C LEU A 75 -1.29 10.86 -7.74
N PRO A 76 -2.28 10.41 -6.95
CA PRO A 76 -3.65 10.85 -7.12
C PRO A 76 -3.82 12.28 -6.61
N ALA A 77 -4.97 12.89 -6.91
CA ALA A 77 -5.40 14.12 -6.26
C ALA A 77 -5.35 13.95 -4.74
N GLY A 78 -4.75 14.93 -4.06
CA GLY A 78 -4.48 14.90 -2.64
C GLY A 78 -5.75 14.97 -1.78
N VAL A 79 -5.70 14.23 -0.68
CA VAL A 79 -6.70 14.30 0.39
C VAL A 79 -5.94 14.50 1.70
N ASP A 80 -6.34 15.50 2.49
CA ASP A 80 -5.64 15.86 3.73
C ASP A 80 -5.34 14.64 4.62
N GLY A 81 -4.08 14.53 5.04
CA GLY A 81 -3.61 13.45 5.90
C GLY A 81 -3.34 12.13 5.17
N THR A 82 -3.52 12.06 3.84
CA THR A 82 -3.05 10.92 3.04
C THR A 82 -1.54 10.83 3.14
N TYR A 83 -1.04 9.62 3.32
CA TYR A 83 0.38 9.34 3.51
C TYR A 83 0.84 8.26 2.54
N TYR A 84 1.98 8.49 1.89
CA TYR A 84 2.65 7.51 1.05
C TYR A 84 4.13 7.41 1.41
N ARG A 85 4.63 6.18 1.38
CA ARG A 85 6.06 5.87 1.41
C ARG A 85 6.43 5.20 0.10
N ILE A 86 7.12 5.94 -0.77
CA ILE A 86 7.58 5.45 -2.08
C ILE A 86 9.07 5.14 -1.96
N ILE A 87 9.49 3.95 -2.38
CA ILE A 87 10.84 3.44 -2.19
C ILE A 87 11.35 2.93 -3.52
N ASN A 88 12.47 3.46 -3.99
CA ASN A 88 13.21 2.82 -5.07
C ASN A 88 14.06 1.70 -4.46
N VAL A 89 13.75 0.44 -4.77
CA VAL A 89 14.54 -0.72 -4.30
C VAL A 89 15.51 -1.24 -5.35
N GLY A 90 15.49 -0.67 -6.56
CA GLY A 90 16.43 -1.01 -7.61
C GLY A 90 17.84 -0.53 -7.30
N THR A 91 18.80 -1.11 -8.03
CA THR A 91 20.24 -0.87 -7.89
C THR A 91 20.95 -0.72 -9.24
N SER A 92 20.17 -0.60 -10.32
CA SER A 92 20.66 -0.60 -11.70
C SER A 92 20.84 0.81 -12.27
N GLY A 93 20.74 1.86 -11.45
CA GLY A 93 20.88 3.27 -11.87
C GLY A 93 19.67 3.81 -12.62
N ASN A 94 18.51 3.18 -12.47
CA ASN A 94 17.24 3.64 -13.03
C ASN A 94 16.41 4.29 -11.92
N ASP A 95 15.82 5.44 -12.22
CA ASP A 95 15.14 6.25 -11.23
C ASP A 95 13.64 5.95 -11.18
N VAL A 96 13.03 6.27 -10.03
CA VAL A 96 11.58 6.44 -9.92
C VAL A 96 11.25 7.92 -10.07
N THR A 97 10.44 8.28 -11.06
CA THR A 97 9.88 9.63 -11.21
C THR A 97 8.50 9.69 -10.55
N VAL A 98 8.39 10.41 -9.44
CA VAL A 98 7.12 10.67 -8.74
C VAL A 98 6.51 11.95 -9.28
N THR A 99 5.28 11.90 -9.79
CA THR A 99 4.62 13.02 -10.47
C THR A 99 3.37 13.46 -9.72
N PRO A 100 3.21 14.77 -9.40
CA PRO A 100 2.00 15.29 -8.76
C PRO A 100 0.78 15.27 -9.68
N ASP A 101 -0.42 15.29 -9.11
CA ASP A 101 -1.66 15.42 -9.88
C ASP A 101 -1.92 16.88 -10.29
N GLY A 102 -2.12 17.10 -11.58
CA GLY A 102 -2.56 18.38 -12.13
C GLY A 102 -1.72 19.59 -11.68
N SER A 103 -2.31 20.43 -10.82
CA SER A 103 -1.69 21.67 -10.34
C SER A 103 -1.06 21.57 -8.94
N GLU A 104 -1.11 20.39 -8.30
CA GLU A 104 -0.64 20.19 -6.93
C GLU A 104 0.87 20.38 -6.82
N LEU A 105 1.32 20.80 -5.63
CA LEU A 105 2.72 20.91 -5.31
C LEU A 105 3.24 19.57 -4.80
N LEU A 106 4.45 19.22 -5.21
CA LEU A 106 5.27 18.16 -4.66
C LEU A 106 6.56 18.78 -4.15
N VAL A 107 6.81 18.66 -2.85
CA VAL A 107 7.95 19.24 -2.14
C VAL A 107 8.09 20.76 -2.43
N GLY A 108 6.95 21.46 -2.44
CA GLY A 108 6.86 22.91 -2.59
C GLY A 108 6.87 23.43 -4.04
N ALA A 109 6.91 22.55 -5.05
CA ALA A 109 6.82 22.95 -6.46
C ALA A 109 5.89 22.00 -7.24
N ASN A 110 5.16 22.52 -8.23
CA ASN A 110 4.49 21.65 -9.20
C ASN A 110 5.54 21.13 -10.20
N SER A 111 6.27 20.11 -9.77
CA SER A 111 7.29 19.41 -10.53
C SER A 111 7.36 17.96 -10.05
N SER A 112 7.75 17.05 -10.95
CA SER A 112 8.08 15.69 -10.55
C SER A 112 9.37 15.66 -9.73
N GLU A 113 9.45 14.67 -8.82
CA GLU A 113 10.65 14.36 -8.03
C GLU A 113 11.24 13.03 -8.48
N ALA A 114 12.56 12.92 -8.46
CA ALA A 114 13.28 11.68 -8.78
C ALA A 114 13.76 11.02 -7.49
N LEU A 115 13.53 9.71 -7.35
CA LEU A 115 14.16 8.88 -6.34
C LEU A 115 15.21 8.00 -7.02
N TYR A 116 16.47 8.19 -6.62
CA TYR A 116 17.59 7.37 -7.07
C TYR A 116 17.61 6.02 -6.35
N ASP A 117 18.56 5.16 -6.74
CA ASP A 117 18.74 3.83 -6.17
C ASP A 117 18.74 3.84 -4.63
N LEU A 118 17.90 2.98 -4.04
CA LEU A 118 17.76 2.80 -2.59
C LEU A 118 17.23 4.03 -1.82
N GLU A 119 16.74 5.06 -2.51
CA GLU A 119 16.12 6.22 -1.87
C GLU A 119 14.66 5.96 -1.47
N THR A 120 14.20 6.74 -0.49
CA THR A 120 12.83 6.71 0.01
C THR A 120 12.29 8.13 0.08
N LEU A 121 11.11 8.33 -0.51
CA LEU A 121 10.33 9.55 -0.35
C LEU A 121 9.13 9.26 0.55
N LEU A 122 9.00 10.05 1.61
CA LEU A 122 7.88 10.04 2.55
C LEU A 122 7.03 11.26 2.22
N LEU A 123 5.75 11.05 1.96
CA LEU A 123 4.83 12.13 1.58
C LEU A 123 3.64 12.16 2.50
N VAL A 124 3.24 13.37 2.90
CA VAL A 124 1.92 13.66 3.45
C VAL A 124 1.28 14.76 2.62
N TYR A 125 -0.02 14.63 2.32
CA TYR A 125 -0.77 15.71 1.70
C TYR A 125 -1.39 16.65 2.74
N GLU A 126 -1.24 17.95 2.52
CA GLU A 126 -2.01 19.01 3.17
C GLU A 126 -2.48 20.03 2.13
N THR A 127 -3.73 20.49 2.23
CA THR A 127 -4.42 21.29 1.22
C THR A 127 -3.69 22.59 0.82
N THR A 128 -2.90 23.18 1.71
CA THR A 128 -2.16 24.43 1.46
C THR A 128 -0.79 24.17 0.85
N GLU A 129 -0.04 23.20 1.39
CA GLU A 129 1.35 22.95 1.02
C GLU A 129 1.49 21.91 -0.13
N GLY A 130 0.44 21.14 -0.41
CA GLY A 130 0.46 20.00 -1.32
C GLY A 130 1.08 18.76 -0.68
N TRP A 131 1.80 17.97 -1.48
CA TRP A 131 2.58 16.81 -1.02
C TRP A 131 3.96 17.25 -0.53
N TYR A 132 4.36 16.85 0.68
CA TYR A 132 5.68 17.20 1.26
C TYR A 132 6.25 16.10 2.18
#